data_AF-A0A2T9XNA6-F1
#
_entry.id   AF-A0A2T9XNA6-F1
#
_cell.length_a   1.000
_cell.length_b   1.000
_cell.length_c   1.000
_cell.angle_alpha   90.00
_cell.angle_beta   90.00
_cell.angle_gamma   90.00
#
_symmetry.space_group_name_H-M   'P 1'
#
loop_
_entity.id
_entity.type
_entity.pdbx_description
1 polymer ?
#
loop_
_entity_poly.entity_id
_entity_poly.type
_entity_poly.pdbx_seq_one_letter_code
_entity_poly.pdbx_strand_id
1 'polypeptide(L)' 'MNGSDENARDGNATAVTPLHDRSATGDDAVDEALTRLATLDGAPLAQHVAVFDAVHAALQDRLADTEG' A
#
# COMPACT_ATOMS: atom_id res chain seq x y z
N MET A 1 35.26 30.46 13.16
CA MET A 1 34.97 30.45 11.71
C MET A 1 35.62 29.20 11.13
N ASN A 2 34.84 28.47 10.32
CA ASN A 2 35.01 27.12 9.76
C ASN A 2 34.84 25.99 10.78
N GLY A 3 33.95 25.01 10.61
CA GLY A 3 32.98 24.65 9.56
C GLY A 3 32.34 23.34 10.05
N SER A 4 31.02 23.25 10.12
CA SER A 4 30.27 22.35 9.21
C SER A 4 30.80 20.91 9.18
N ASP A 5 30.74 20.20 10.30
CA ASP A 5 30.58 18.75 10.29
C ASP A 5 29.09 18.52 10.55
N GLU A 6 28.21 18.73 9.56
CA GLU A 6 27.79 17.71 8.60
C GLU A 6 27.34 16.36 9.20
N ASN A 7 27.15 16.29 10.52
CA ASN A 7 26.35 15.24 11.16
C ASN A 7 24.83 15.46 10.97
N ALA A 8 24.45 15.94 9.78
CA ALA A 8 23.08 16.30 9.39
C ALA A 8 22.52 15.38 8.28
N ARG A 9 23.17 14.24 7.98
CA ARG A 9 22.71 13.31 6.94
C ARG A 9 22.93 11.83 7.25
N ASP A 10 22.83 11.40 8.51
CA ASP A 10 22.67 9.96 8.77
C ASP A 10 21.19 9.60 8.64
N GLY A 11 20.86 9.13 7.44
CA GLY A 11 19.74 8.21 7.17
C GLY A 11 18.41 8.52 7.83
N ASN A 12 17.70 9.54 7.33
CA ASN A 12 16.26 9.64 7.51
C ASN A 12 15.57 8.31 7.15
N ALA A 13 15.11 7.63 8.19
CA ALA A 13 13.84 6.93 8.28
C ALA A 13 13.33 6.28 6.99
N THR A 14 13.88 5.11 6.70
CA THR A 14 12.98 4.02 6.33
C THR A 14 13.35 2.86 7.21
N ALA A 15 12.91 2.93 8.47
CA ALA A 15 12.57 1.70 9.16
C ALA A 15 11.58 1.02 8.21
N VAL A 16 12.06 0.04 7.44
CA VAL A 16 11.21 -0.91 6.75
C VAL A 16 10.48 -1.56 7.90
N THR A 17 9.31 -1.00 8.23
CA THR A 17 8.41 -1.62 9.19
C THR A 17 8.24 -3.03 8.64
N PRO A 18 8.49 -4.09 9.46
CA PRO A 18 8.18 -5.44 9.02
C PRO A 18 6.74 -5.36 8.49
N LEU A 19 6.54 -5.77 7.24
CA LEU A 19 5.22 -5.78 6.59
C LEU A 19 4.27 -6.36 7.64
N HIS A 20 3.45 -5.50 8.25
CA HIS A 20 2.66 -5.90 9.42
C HIS A 20 1.89 -7.12 8.95
N ASP A 21 2.05 -8.22 9.70
CA ASP A 21 1.39 -9.49 9.45
C ASP A 21 -0.02 -9.18 8.96
N ARG A 22 -0.28 -9.37 7.66
CA ARG A 22 -1.54 -8.97 7.01
C ARG A 22 -2.61 -9.90 7.50
N SER A 23 -3.00 -9.72 8.75
CA SER A 23 -4.13 -10.36 9.37
C SER A 23 -5.33 -10.04 8.47
N ALA A 24 -6.02 -11.09 8.03
CA ALA A 24 -7.21 -10.98 7.22
C ALA A 24 -8.14 -9.91 7.80
N THR A 25 -8.66 -9.04 6.94
CA THR A 25 -9.59 -7.97 7.35
C THR A 25 -10.93 -8.54 7.81
N GLY A 26 -11.16 -9.84 7.55
CA GLY A 26 -12.40 -10.54 7.86
C GLY A 26 -13.47 -10.36 6.77
N ASP A 27 -13.10 -9.69 5.68
CA ASP A 27 -13.94 -9.49 4.50
C ASP A 27 -13.24 -10.06 3.27
N ASP A 28 -13.82 -11.11 2.70
CA ASP A 28 -13.22 -11.86 1.59
C ASP A 28 -12.95 -10.96 0.37
N ALA A 29 -13.81 -9.98 0.10
CA ALA A 29 -13.65 -9.06 -1.03
C ALA A 29 -12.47 -8.10 -0.80
N VAL A 30 -12.33 -7.60 0.43
CA VAL A 30 -11.23 -6.72 0.82
C VAL A 30 -9.91 -7.49 0.82
N ASP A 31 -9.89 -8.71 1.33
CA ASP A 31 -8.69 -9.55 1.38
C ASP A 31 -8.21 -9.96 -0.02
N GLU A 32 -9.13 -10.21 -0.96
CA GLU A 32 -8.79 -10.47 -2.36
C GLU A 32 -8.20 -9.22 -3.04
N ALA A 33 -8.78 -8.05 -2.79
CA ALA A 33 -8.28 -6.78 -3.29
C ALA A 33 -6.87 -6.45 -2.77
N LEU A 34 -6.63 -6.66 -1.47
CA LEU A 34 -5.31 -6.52 -0.86
C LEU A 34 -4.30 -7.51 -1.43
N THR A 35 -4.71 -8.75 -1.72
CA THR A 35 -3.86 -9.75 -2.37
C THR A 35 -3.42 -9.28 -3.75
N ARG A 36 -4.34 -8.74 -4.56
CA ARG A 36 -4.00 -8.15 -5.88
C ARG A 36 -3.01 -6.99 -5.75
N LEU A 37 -3.20 -6.09 -4.78
CA LEU A 37 -2.26 -4.98 -4.55
C LEU A 37 -0.85 -5.46 -4.21
N ALA A 38 -0.71 -6.54 -3.45
CA ALA A 38 0.62 -7.08 -3.11
C ALA A 38 1.36 -7.65 -4.32
N THR A 39 0.66 -8.04 -5.39
CA THR A 39 1.29 -8.53 -6.63
C THR A 39 1.88 -7.42 -7.49
N LEU A 40 1.60 -6.14 -7.18
CA LEU A 40 2.15 -4.99 -7.89
C LEU A 40 3.58 -4.62 -7.48
N ASP A 41 4.09 -5.21 -6.39
CA ASP A 41 5.44 -4.90 -5.94
C ASP A 41 6.46 -5.36 -7.01
N GLY A 42 7.12 -4.39 -7.67
CA GLY A 42 8.02 -4.63 -8.80
C GLY A 42 7.38 -4.63 -10.21
N ALA A 43 6.07 -4.37 -10.33
CA ALA A 43 5.40 -4.24 -11.63
C ALA A 43 5.64 -2.85 -12.28
N PRO A 44 5.49 -2.73 -13.61
CA PRO A 44 5.53 -1.43 -14.27
C PRO A 44 4.37 -0.52 -13.84
N LEU A 45 4.65 0.78 -13.62
CA LEU A 45 3.67 1.77 -13.16
C LEU A 45 2.36 1.81 -13.99
N ALA A 46 2.45 1.56 -15.29
CA ALA A 46 1.29 1.49 -16.17
C ALA A 46 0.28 0.38 -15.77
N GLN A 47 0.76 -0.71 -15.16
CA GLN A 47 -0.08 -1.81 -14.67
C GLN A 47 -0.69 -1.50 -13.30
N HIS A 48 -0.12 -0.56 -12.55
CA HIS A 48 -0.62 -0.19 -11.22
C HIS A 48 -1.98 0.48 -11.32
N VAL A 49 -2.18 1.35 -12.31
CA VAL A 49 -3.45 2.09 -12.49
C VAL A 49 -4.62 1.13 -12.70
N ALA A 50 -4.48 0.15 -13.58
CA ALA A 50 -5.55 -0.83 -13.84
C ALA A 50 -5.91 -1.66 -12.60
N VAL A 51 -4.92 -2.00 -11.77
CA VAL A 51 -5.16 -2.75 -10.53
C VAL A 51 -5.76 -1.85 -9.44
N PHE A 52 -5.33 -0.58 -9.33
CA PHE A 52 -5.93 0.38 -8.41
C PHE A 52 -7.39 0.68 -8.73
N ASP A 53 -7.74 0.81 -10.01
CA ASP A 53 -9.12 1.02 -10.46
C ASP A 53 -10.00 -0.19 -10.11
N ALA A 54 -9.51 -1.41 -10.36
CA ALA A 54 -10.22 -2.63 -10.01
C ALA A 54 -10.47 -2.77 -8.50
N VAL A 55 -9.47 -2.41 -7.68
CA VAL A 55 -9.59 -2.42 -6.22
C VAL A 55 -10.58 -1.35 -5.74
N HIS A 56 -10.55 -0.14 -6.30
CA HIS A 56 -11.52 0.90 -5.96
C HIS A 56 -12.95 0.47 -6.30
N ALA A 57 -13.18 -0.12 -7.48
CA ALA A 57 -14.49 -0.59 -7.87
C ALA A 57 -15.01 -1.68 -6.91
N ALA A 58 -14.17 -2.66 -6.56
CA ALA A 58 -14.55 -3.71 -5.62
C ALA A 58 -14.89 -3.17 -4.22
N LEU A 59 -14.14 -2.19 -3.75
CA LEU A 59 -14.38 -1.59 -2.44
C LEU A 59 -15.64 -0.70 -2.43
N GLN A 60 -15.91 0.00 -3.53
CA GLN A 60 -17.13 0.79 -3.71
C GLN A 60 -18.37 -0.09 -3.78
N ASP A 61 -18.31 -1.20 -4.52
CA ASP A 61 -19.39 -2.18 -4.60
C ASP A 61 -19.71 -2.75 -3.21
N ARG A 62 -18.67 -3.14 -2.48
CA ARG A 62 -18.80 -3.64 -1.11
C ARG A 62 -19.41 -2.61 -0.16
N LEU A 63 -19.06 -1.33 -0.29
CA LEU A 63 -19.62 -0.26 0.51
C LEU A 63 -21.09 -0.03 0.18
N ALA A 64 -21.44 -0.01 -1.11
CA ALA A 64 -22.83 0.12 -1.56
C ALA A 64 -23.72 -1.02 -1.00
N ASP A 65 -23.21 -2.24 -0.95
CA ASP A 65 -23.88 -3.40 -0.35
C ASP A 65 -24.09 -3.28 1.18
N THR A 66 -23.34 -2.43 1.87
CA THR A 66 -23.56 -2.16 3.31
C THR A 66 -24.52 -1.01 3.59
N GLU A 67 -24.75 -0.14 2.62
CA GLU A 67 -25.59 1.06 2.75
C GLU A 67 -27.05 0.84 2.28
N GLY A 68 -27.35 -0.28 1.61
CA GLY A 68 -28.68 -0.68 1.11
C GLY A 68 -29.46 -1.58 2.05
#